data_AF-U9TP50-F1
#
_entry.id   AF-U9TP50-F1
#
_cell.length_a   1.000
_cell.length_b   1.000
_cell.length_c   1.000
_cell.angle_alpha   90.00
_cell.angle_beta   90.00
_cell.angle_gamma   90.00
#
_symmetry.space_group_name_H-M   'P 1'
#
loop_
_entity.id
_entity.type
_entity.pdbx_description
1 polymer ?
#
loop_
_entity_poly.entity_id
_entity_poly.type
_entity_poly.pdbx_seq_one_letter_code
_entity_poly.pdbx_strand_id
1 'polypeptide(L)'
;MPYVAPEVLKGKPYTQAADIYSFGMIMYVIATGRQPYTDCAHDEVLAFSICDGIRPEINEKIAPKCYIDLMKRCWDSSPTNRPNSIEIKEIIELFCNSLDQKFKKKEQQHYKIEEQFKETQDNRKENLSSIKINQLPTHKQAIYTSRLLNPFTKSLSKYDNIDNNTVEIIDFTNL
;
A
#
# COMPACT_ATOMS: atom_id res chain seq x y z
N MET A 1 -7.51 4.80 8.29
CA MET A 1 -6.08 5.02 8.64
C MET A 1 -5.17 4.02 7.93
N PRO A 2 -5.37 2.68 7.99
CA PRO A 2 -4.43 1.72 7.39
C PRO A 2 -4.19 1.92 5.88
N TYR A 3 -5.21 2.42 5.18
CA TYR A 3 -5.19 2.69 3.74
C TYR A 3 -4.86 4.16 3.41
N VAL A 4 -4.71 5.03 4.40
CA VAL A 4 -4.56 6.48 4.19
C VAL A 4 -3.09 6.79 3.95
N ALA A 5 -2.82 7.55 2.89
CA ALA A 5 -1.46 7.96 2.52
C ALA A 5 -0.80 8.84 3.58
N PRO A 6 0.54 8.76 3.77
CA PRO A 6 1.24 9.49 4.83
C PRO A 6 1.07 11.01 4.72
N GLU A 7 1.06 11.57 3.51
CA GLU A 7 0.83 13.00 3.30
C GLU A 7 -0.56 13.45 3.73
N VAL A 8 -1.58 12.59 3.56
CA VAL A 8 -2.95 12.86 4.00
C VAL A 8 -3.05 12.76 5.52
N LEU A 9 -2.33 11.82 6.15
CA LEU A 9 -2.22 11.73 7.61
C LEU A 9 -1.52 12.98 8.21
N LYS A 10 -0.59 13.58 7.48
CA LYS A 10 0.06 14.85 7.85
C LYS A 10 -0.82 16.09 7.63
N GLY A 11 -2.03 15.92 7.08
CA GLY A 11 -2.96 17.01 6.80
C GLY A 11 -2.64 17.77 5.51
N LYS A 12 -1.78 17.24 4.62
CA LYS A 12 -1.57 17.81 3.29
C LYS A 12 -2.79 17.55 2.39
N PRO A 13 -2.98 18.34 1.33
CA PRO A 13 -4.11 18.15 0.42
C PRO A 13 -4.17 16.73 -0.17
N TYR A 14 -5.40 16.24 -0.31
CA TYR A 14 -5.65 14.98 -1.00
C TYR A 14 -5.31 15.09 -2.49
N THR A 15 -4.67 14.08 -3.04
CA THR A 15 -4.32 14.01 -4.46
C THR A 15 -4.58 12.62 -5.01
N GLN A 16 -4.57 12.46 -6.33
CA GLN A 16 -4.66 11.14 -6.97
C GLN A 16 -3.56 10.18 -6.48
N ALA A 17 -2.38 10.67 -6.13
CA ALA A 17 -1.32 9.83 -5.58
C ALA A 17 -1.69 9.19 -4.23
N ALA A 18 -2.62 9.79 -3.47
CA ALA A 18 -3.15 9.19 -2.25
C ALA A 18 -4.10 8.00 -2.54
N ASP A 19 -4.86 8.06 -3.65
CA ASP A 19 -5.62 6.91 -4.15
C ASP A 19 -4.67 5.77 -4.54
N ILE A 20 -3.53 6.08 -5.18
CA ILE A 20 -2.51 5.10 -5.56
C ILE A 20 -1.92 4.40 -4.32
N TYR A 21 -1.65 5.15 -3.25
CA TYR A 21 -1.21 4.55 -1.99
C TYR A 21 -2.25 3.57 -1.44
N SER A 22 -3.52 3.99 -1.42
CA SER A 22 -4.64 3.14 -0.99
C SER A 22 -4.73 1.86 -1.83
N PHE A 23 -4.52 1.99 -3.14
CA PHE A 23 -4.46 0.86 -4.08
C PHE A 23 -3.29 -0.09 -3.76
N GLY A 24 -2.11 0.43 -3.40
CA GLY A 24 -0.99 -0.38 -2.92
C GLY A 24 -1.34 -1.21 -1.68
N MET A 25 -2.08 -0.62 -0.72
CA MET A 25 -2.57 -1.36 0.45
C MET A 25 -3.62 -2.42 0.08
N ILE A 26 -4.47 -2.18 -0.92
CA ILE A 26 -5.40 -3.19 -1.43
C ILE A 26 -4.63 -4.34 -2.11
N MET A 27 -3.59 -4.04 -2.88
CA MET A 27 -2.71 -5.06 -3.47
C MET A 27 -2.07 -5.94 -2.39
N TYR A 28 -1.64 -5.36 -1.27
CA TYR A 28 -1.16 -6.12 -0.12
C TYR A 28 -2.20 -7.07 0.45
N VAL A 29 -3.45 -6.62 0.62
CA VAL A 29 -4.55 -7.47 1.07
C VAL A 29 -4.80 -8.63 0.10
N ILE A 30 -4.75 -8.38 -1.21
CA ILE A 30 -4.91 -9.43 -2.23
C ILE A 30 -3.77 -10.44 -2.16
N ALA A 31 -2.53 -9.98 -2.00
CA ALA A 31 -1.36 -10.85 -1.95
C ALA A 31 -1.32 -11.73 -0.69
N THR A 32 -1.72 -11.18 0.46
CA THR A 32 -1.51 -11.82 1.77
C THR A 32 -2.79 -12.39 2.39
N GLY A 33 -3.96 -11.93 1.95
CA GLY A 33 -5.24 -12.17 2.62
C GLY A 33 -5.38 -11.48 3.97
N ARG A 34 -4.44 -10.59 4.34
CA ARG A 34 -4.41 -9.92 5.65
C ARG A 34 -4.70 -8.44 5.51
N GLN A 35 -5.35 -7.88 6.52
CA GLN A 35 -5.49 -6.44 6.61
C GLN A 35 -4.12 -5.78 6.95
N PRO A 36 -3.86 -4.53 6.53
CA PRO A 36 -2.66 -3.82 6.93
C PRO A 36 -2.69 -3.51 8.44
N TYR A 37 -1.54 -3.65 9.12
CA TYR A 37 -1.35 -3.27 10.53
C TYR A 37 -2.32 -3.93 11.52
N THR A 38 -2.65 -5.22 11.33
CA THR A 38 -3.60 -5.97 12.17
C THR A 38 -3.19 -6.13 13.62
N ASP A 39 -1.90 -6.06 13.90
CA ASP A 39 -1.25 -6.39 15.16
C ASP A 39 -1.11 -5.22 16.12
N CYS A 40 -1.50 -3.99 15.71
CA CYS A 40 -1.38 -2.80 16.54
C CYS A 40 -2.68 -1.98 16.64
N ALA A 41 -2.71 -1.05 17.59
CA ALA A 41 -3.80 -0.09 17.70
C ALA A 41 -3.79 0.87 16.51
N HIS A 42 -4.96 1.19 15.96
CA HIS A 42 -5.05 2.26 14.98
C HIS A 42 -5.23 3.59 15.71
N ASP A 43 -4.13 4.14 16.21
CA ASP A 43 -4.07 5.38 16.97
C ASP A 43 -3.05 6.35 16.36
N GLU A 44 -2.72 7.41 17.11
CA GLU A 44 -1.73 8.41 16.71
C GLU A 44 -0.33 7.82 16.53
N VAL A 45 0.04 6.80 17.32
CA VAL A 45 1.34 6.13 17.22
C VAL A 45 1.46 5.43 15.88
N LEU A 46 0.42 4.71 15.44
CA LEU A 46 0.41 4.11 14.12
C LEU A 46 0.45 5.18 13.01
N ALA A 47 -0.30 6.27 13.15
CA ALA A 47 -0.29 7.35 12.16
C ALA A 47 1.10 7.97 11.99
N PHE A 48 1.80 8.24 13.09
CA PHE A 48 3.18 8.70 13.11
C PHE A 48 4.13 7.68 12.48
N SER A 49 4.01 6.41 12.87
CA SER A 49 4.83 5.34 12.32
C SER A 49 4.67 5.27 10.79
N ILE A 50 3.44 5.28 10.25
CA ILE A 50 3.18 5.26 8.80
C ILE A 50 3.88 6.43 8.10
N CYS A 51 3.86 7.62 8.71
CA CYS A 51 4.54 8.81 8.22
C CYS A 51 6.07 8.68 8.22
N ASP A 52 6.63 7.97 9.19
CA ASP A 52 8.06 7.63 9.29
C ASP A 52 8.48 6.47 8.36
N GLY A 53 7.53 5.88 7.64
CA GLY A 53 7.83 4.94 6.56
C GLY A 53 7.67 3.47 6.91
N ILE A 54 7.15 3.09 8.09
CA ILE A 54 6.76 1.69 8.30
C ILE A 54 5.71 1.27 7.27
N ARG A 55 5.84 0.03 6.80
CA ARG A 55 4.89 -0.67 5.93
C ARG A 55 4.59 -2.05 6.50
N PRO A 56 3.46 -2.68 6.14
CA PRO A 56 3.18 -4.05 6.55
C PRO A 56 4.26 -5.00 6.03
N GLU A 57 4.68 -5.94 6.87
CA GLU A 57 5.65 -6.95 6.47
C GLU A 57 5.05 -7.88 5.41
N ILE A 58 5.84 -8.17 4.36
CA ILE A 58 5.44 -9.11 3.31
C ILE A 58 6.54 -10.16 3.11
N ASN A 59 6.15 -11.43 3.17
CA ASN A 59 7.00 -12.52 2.73
C ASN A 59 7.09 -12.49 1.21
N GLU A 60 8.28 -12.26 0.66
CA GLU A 60 8.48 -12.12 -0.80
C GLU A 60 8.12 -13.36 -1.61
N LYS A 61 7.96 -14.53 -0.98
CA LYS A 61 7.50 -15.76 -1.63
C LYS A 61 5.98 -15.87 -1.74
N ILE A 62 5.23 -14.97 -1.08
CA ILE A 62 3.76 -15.07 -1.05
C ILE A 62 3.12 -14.64 -2.36
N ALA A 63 3.77 -13.80 -3.17
CA ALA A 63 3.26 -13.26 -4.43
C ALA A 63 4.41 -13.09 -5.44
N PRO A 64 4.11 -13.03 -6.75
CA PRO A 64 5.15 -12.87 -7.77
C PRO A 64 5.93 -11.58 -7.56
N LYS A 65 7.26 -11.61 -7.75
CA LYS A 65 8.12 -10.46 -7.49
C LYS A 65 7.65 -9.18 -8.21
N CYS A 66 7.26 -9.27 -9.48
CA CYS A 66 6.76 -8.13 -10.24
C CYS A 66 5.49 -7.50 -9.64
N TYR A 67 4.64 -8.30 -9.00
CA TYR A 67 3.46 -7.82 -8.27
C TYR A 67 3.87 -7.09 -6.99
N ILE A 68 4.82 -7.67 -6.22
CA ILE A 68 5.34 -7.07 -5.00
C ILE A 68 6.04 -5.75 -5.31
N ASP A 69 6.83 -5.68 -6.39
CA ASP A 69 7.52 -4.47 -6.81
C ASP A 69 6.53 -3.37 -7.19
N LEU A 70 5.46 -3.68 -7.94
CA LEU A 70 4.40 -2.73 -8.25
C LEU A 70 3.68 -2.25 -6.98
N MET A 71 3.29 -3.18 -6.11
CA MET A 71 2.66 -2.87 -4.82
C MET A 71 3.54 -1.94 -3.99
N LYS A 72 4.86 -2.22 -3.93
CA LYS A 72 5.83 -1.40 -3.20
C LYS A 72 5.98 0.00 -3.78
N ARG A 73 5.93 0.16 -5.11
CA ARG A 73 5.91 1.47 -5.77
C ARG A 73 4.62 2.24 -5.46
N CYS A 74 3.47 1.57 -5.42
CA CYS A 74 2.19 2.23 -5.13
C CYS A 74 2.14 2.86 -3.73
N TRP A 75 2.76 2.23 -2.72
CA TRP A 75 2.75 2.74 -1.34
C TRP A 75 4.02 3.50 -0.93
N ASP A 76 4.79 4.01 -1.89
CA ASP A 76 6.00 4.80 -1.62
C ASP A 76 5.68 6.01 -0.71
N SER A 77 6.60 6.35 0.19
CA SER A 77 6.42 7.49 1.10
C SER A 77 6.32 8.82 0.34
N SER A 78 7.06 8.96 -0.76
CA SER A 78 6.95 10.12 -1.64
C SER A 78 5.81 9.93 -2.64
N PRO A 79 4.82 10.84 -2.67
CA PRO A 79 3.72 10.77 -3.65
C PRO A 79 4.19 10.81 -5.10
N THR A 80 5.33 11.47 -5.40
CA THR A 80 5.87 11.61 -6.75
C THR A 80 6.54 10.36 -7.29
N ASN A 81 6.92 9.42 -6.41
CA ASN A 81 7.54 8.15 -6.81
C ASN A 81 6.48 7.09 -7.15
N ARG A 82 5.22 7.35 -6.79
CA ARG A 82 4.10 6.44 -7.05
C ARG A 82 3.73 6.50 -8.54
N PRO A 83 3.45 5.37 -9.19
CA PRO A 83 2.97 5.37 -10.56
C PRO A 83 1.60 6.04 -10.64
N ASN A 84 1.26 6.62 -11.78
CA ASN A 84 -0.10 7.07 -12.02
C ASN A 84 -1.02 5.90 -12.42
N SER A 85 -2.34 6.15 -12.48
CA SER A 85 -3.33 5.11 -12.76
C SER A 85 -3.21 4.50 -14.17
N ILE A 86 -2.70 5.25 -15.14
CA ILE A 86 -2.44 4.76 -16.51
C ILE A 86 -1.29 3.76 -16.48
N GLU A 87 -0.17 4.11 -15.84
CA GLU A 87 0.98 3.21 -15.68
C GLU A 87 0.58 1.91 -14.96
N ILE A 88 -0.21 2.01 -13.88
CA ILE A 88 -0.70 0.82 -13.16
C ILE A 88 -1.55 -0.06 -14.08
N LYS A 89 -2.47 0.53 -14.83
CA LYS A 89 -3.32 -0.19 -15.76
C LYS A 89 -2.48 -0.93 -16.80
N GLU A 90 -1.50 -0.27 -17.41
CA GLU A 90 -0.61 -0.88 -18.41
C GLU A 90 0.20 -2.05 -17.82
N ILE A 91 0.71 -1.92 -16.59
CA ILE A 91 1.44 -3.00 -15.91
C ILE A 91 0.51 -4.18 -15.59
N ILE A 92 -0.72 -3.92 -15.13
CA ILE A 92 -1.69 -5.00 -14.86
C ILE A 92 -2.12 -5.68 -16.15
N GLU A 93 -2.36 -4.94 -17.23
CA GLU A 93 -2.64 -5.50 -18.55
C GLU A 93 -1.47 -6.36 -19.04
N LEU A 94 -0.23 -5.93 -18.81
CA LEU A 94 0.96 -6.72 -19.10
C LEU A 94 0.96 -8.04 -18.32
N PHE A 95 0.60 -8.04 -17.03
CA PHE A 95 0.46 -9.27 -16.25
C PHE A 95 -0.62 -10.18 -16.84
N CYS A 96 -1.82 -9.66 -17.11
CA CYS A 96 -2.93 -10.42 -17.68
C CYS A 96 -2.55 -11.05 -19.03
N ASN A 97 -1.95 -10.27 -19.94
CA ASN A 97 -1.50 -10.74 -21.24
C ASN A 97 -0.39 -11.80 -21.14
N SER A 98 0.49 -11.70 -20.14
CA SER A 98 1.54 -12.69 -19.91
C SER A 98 0.96 -14.05 -19.48
N LEU A 99 -0.13 -14.02 -18.71
CA LEU A 99 -0.78 -15.22 -18.17
C LEU A 99 -1.85 -15.80 -19.10
N ASP A 100 -2.31 -15.04 -20.10
CA ASP A 100 -3.26 -15.53 -21.10
C ASP A 100 -2.57 -16.44 -22.13
N GLN A 101 -2.97 -17.71 -22.15
CA GLN A 101 -2.48 -18.72 -23.10
C GLN A 101 -2.82 -18.37 -24.56
N LYS A 102 -3.87 -17.57 -24.79
CA LYS A 102 -4.29 -17.14 -26.14
C LYS A 102 -3.54 -15.91 -26.63
N PHE A 103 -2.77 -15.25 -25.77
CA PHE A 103 -2.01 -14.06 -26.15
C PHE A 103 -0.83 -14.43 -27.03
N LYS A 104 -0.89 -14.07 -28.31
CA LYS A 104 0.09 -14.52 -29.33
C LYS A 104 1.35 -13.65 -29.43
N LYS A 105 1.35 -12.44 -28.86
CA LYS A 105 2.43 -11.46 -29.00
C LYS A 105 3.36 -11.44 -27.77
N LYS A 106 3.76 -12.61 -27.28
CA LYS A 106 4.65 -12.70 -26.10
C LYS A 106 6.09 -12.31 -26.46
N GLU A 107 6.56 -11.28 -25.78
CA GLU A 107 7.96 -10.85 -25.76
C GLU A 107 8.69 -11.39 -24.52
N GLN A 108 10.00 -11.15 -24.43
CA GLN A 108 10.85 -11.61 -23.32
C GLN A 108 10.31 -11.25 -21.94
N GLN A 109 9.75 -10.04 -21.79
CA GLN A 109 9.15 -9.58 -20.53
C GLN A 109 7.95 -10.44 -20.10
N HIS A 110 7.15 -10.95 -21.05
CA HIS A 110 6.00 -11.80 -20.74
C HIS A 110 6.43 -13.14 -20.15
N TYR A 111 7.45 -13.77 -20.73
CA TYR A 111 7.99 -15.03 -20.22
C TYR A 111 8.59 -14.87 -18.82
N LYS A 112 9.27 -13.75 -18.55
CA LYS A 112 9.81 -13.45 -17.22
C LYS A 112 8.71 -13.23 -16.17
N ILE A 113 7.59 -12.62 -16.56
CA ILE A 113 6.41 -12.48 -15.68
C ILE A 113 5.79 -13.86 -15.43
N GLU A 114 5.54 -14.62 -16.49
CA GLU A 114 4.96 -15.97 -16.40
C GLU A 114 5.79 -16.89 -15.49
N GLU A 115 7.12 -16.86 -15.61
CA GLU A 115 8.04 -17.59 -14.75
C GLU A 115 7.88 -17.22 -13.26
N GLN A 116 7.85 -15.94 -12.91
CA GLN A 116 7.66 -15.49 -11.52
C GLN A 116 6.31 -15.93 -10.95
N PHE A 117 5.25 -15.88 -11.76
CA PHE A 117 3.94 -16.35 -11.35
C PHE A 117 3.93 -17.87 -11.14
N LYS A 118 4.56 -18.63 -12.03
CA LYS A 118 4.70 -20.08 -11.90
C LYS A 118 5.48 -20.47 -10.65
N GLU A 119 6.65 -19.87 -10.44
CA GLU A 119 7.50 -20.10 -9.27
C GLU A 119 6.73 -19.85 -7.96
N THR A 120 5.98 -18.75 -7.90
CA THR A 120 5.14 -18.42 -6.74
C THR A 120 4.05 -19.49 -6.51
N GLN A 121 3.39 -19.96 -7.57
CA GLN A 121 2.36 -20.99 -7.45
C GLN A 121 2.92 -22.33 -6.98
N ASP A 122 4.10 -22.72 -7.48
CA ASP A 122 4.76 -23.96 -7.08
C ASP A 122 5.21 -23.88 -5.61
N ASN A 123 5.82 -22.75 -5.19
CA ASN A 123 6.13 -22.47 -3.79
C ASN A 123 4.90 -22.53 -2.87
N ARG A 124 3.75 -22.00 -3.30
CA ARG A 124 2.50 -22.03 -2.52
C ARG A 124 1.94 -23.45 -2.38
N LYS A 125 2.06 -24.30 -3.41
CA LYS A 125 1.63 -25.71 -3.36
C LYS A 125 2.48 -26.50 -2.37
N GLU A 126 3.79 -26.29 -2.38
CA GLU A 126 4.72 -26.95 -1.47
C GLU A 126 4.50 -26.53 0.00
N ASN A 127 4.10 -25.28 0.23
CA ASN A 127 3.96 -24.68 1.56
C ASN A 127 2.50 -24.46 2.01
N LEU A 128 1.56 -25.25 1.47
CA LEU A 128 0.12 -25.05 1.71
C LEU A 128 -0.28 -25.15 3.18
N SER A 129 0.44 -25.94 3.99
CA SER A 129 0.21 -26.14 5.42
C SER A 129 0.67 -24.95 6.28
N SER A 130 1.75 -24.26 5.90
CA SER A 130 2.29 -23.09 6.61
C SER A 130 1.55 -21.79 6.28
N ILE A 131 0.91 -21.69 5.12
CA ILE A 131 0.08 -20.53 4.75
C ILE A 131 -1.22 -20.46 5.59
N LYS A 132 -1.79 -21.61 5.96
CA LYS A 132 -3.06 -21.71 6.71
C LYS A 132 -2.98 -21.21 8.17
N ILE A 133 -1.80 -21.00 8.75
CA ILE A 133 -1.63 -20.79 10.20
C ILE A 133 -1.48 -19.30 10.60
N ASN A 134 -1.35 -18.38 9.65
CA ASN A 134 -1.07 -16.98 10.01
C ASN A 134 -2.30 -16.12 10.30
N GLN A 135 -3.31 -16.67 10.98
CA GLN A 135 -4.34 -15.85 11.62
C GLN A 135 -3.71 -15.17 12.84
N LEU A 136 -2.92 -14.14 12.58
CA LEU A 136 -2.40 -13.29 13.64
C LEU A 136 -3.60 -12.64 14.34
N PRO A 137 -3.67 -12.64 15.68
CA PRO A 137 -4.79 -12.04 16.38
C PRO A 137 -4.91 -10.57 15.99
N THR A 138 -6.09 -10.15 15.55
CA THR A 138 -6.38 -8.74 15.31
C THR A 138 -6.37 -7.99 16.64
N HIS A 139 -5.57 -6.93 16.72
CA HIS A 139 -5.54 -6.06 17.89
C HIS A 139 -6.93 -5.47 18.13
N LYS A 140 -7.39 -5.41 19.40
CA LYS A 140 -8.76 -4.99 19.73
C LYS A 140 -9.09 -3.55 19.31
N GLN A 141 -8.05 -2.72 19.13
CA GLN A 141 -8.17 -1.33 18.68
C GLN A 141 -7.81 -1.14 17.20
N ALA A 142 -7.66 -2.24 16.43
CA ALA A 142 -7.56 -2.19 14.98
C ALA A 142 -8.97 -1.99 14.39
N ILE A 143 -9.17 -0.86 13.73
CA ILE A 143 -10.45 -0.45 13.14
C ILE A 143 -10.30 -0.28 11.62
N TYR A 144 -11.06 -1.07 10.87
CA TYR A 144 -11.09 -1.07 9.40
C TYR A 144 -12.37 -0.48 8.81
N THR A 145 -13.28 -0.02 9.67
CA THR A 145 -14.46 0.76 9.27
C THR A 145 -14.12 2.25 9.18
N SER A 146 -14.97 2.99 8.47
CA SER A 146 -14.82 4.45 8.34
C SER A 146 -14.91 5.15 9.69
N ARG A 147 -14.03 6.13 9.92
CA ARG A 147 -14.02 7.02 11.09
C ARG A 147 -13.27 8.30 10.75
N LEU A 148 -13.56 9.38 11.48
CA LEU A 148 -12.87 10.66 11.32
C LEU A 148 -11.37 10.52 11.62
N LEU A 149 -10.54 11.13 10.78
CA LEU A 149 -9.07 11.10 10.93
C LEU A 149 -8.55 12.19 11.88
N ASN A 150 -9.27 13.31 12.00
CA ASN A 150 -8.88 14.48 12.79
C ASN A 150 -8.38 14.18 14.22
N PRO A 151 -8.95 13.21 14.97
CA PRO A 151 -8.45 12.88 16.32
C PRO A 151 -7.01 12.36 16.33
N PHE A 152 -6.53 11.78 15.21
CA PHE A 152 -5.24 11.11 15.11
C PHE A 152 -4.19 11.90 14.34
N THR A 153 -4.59 12.98 13.65
CA THR A 153 -3.72 13.78 12.77
C THR A 153 -3.39 15.17 13.32
N LYS A 154 -4.07 15.59 14.39
CA LYS A 154 -3.99 16.96 14.96
C LYS A 154 -2.61 17.34 15.48
N SER A 155 -1.84 16.37 15.94
CA SER A 155 -0.46 16.55 16.42
C SER A 155 0.56 16.49 15.28
N LEU A 156 0.33 15.66 14.26
CA LEU A 156 1.24 15.46 13.13
C LEU A 156 1.49 16.73 12.32
N SER A 157 0.46 17.58 12.14
CA SER A 157 0.60 18.86 11.46
C SER A 157 1.55 19.83 12.16
N LYS A 158 1.80 19.65 13.47
CA LYS A 158 2.73 20.48 14.23
C LYS A 158 4.20 20.10 13.99
N TYR A 159 4.46 18.84 13.65
CA TYR A 159 5.83 18.33 13.45
C TYR A 159 6.36 18.64 12.04
N ASP A 160 5.50 18.67 11.02
CA ASP A 160 5.87 19.08 9.66
C ASP A 160 6.29 20.58 9.58
N ASN A 161 5.89 21.40 10.56
CA ASN A 161 6.23 22.83 10.65
C ASN A 161 7.57 23.12 11.34
N ILE A 162 8.20 22.14 12.00
CA ILE A 162 9.49 22.38 12.68
C ILE A 162 10.63 22.46 11.66
N ASP A 163 10.49 21.78 10.52
CA ASP A 163 11.47 21.80 9.42
C ASP A 163 11.23 22.95 8.40
N ASN A 164 10.10 23.65 8.50
CA ASN A 164 9.75 24.77 7.61
C ASN A 164 9.40 26.02 8.40
N ASN A 165 10.42 26.70 8.92
CA ASN A 165 10.28 28.09 9.33
C ASN A 165 10.02 28.96 8.09
N THR A 166 8.75 29.12 7.74
CA THR A 166 8.07 30.35 7.29
C THR A 166 6.80 29.97 6.52
N VAL A 167 5.63 30.42 7.01
CA VAL A 167 4.57 31.13 6.28
C VAL A 167 3.27 31.05 7.09
N GLU A 168 2.62 32.20 7.23
CA GLU A 168 1.41 32.46 8.00
C GLU A 168 0.22 31.59 7.58
N ILE A 169 -0.54 31.12 8.58
CA ILE A 169 -1.80 30.41 8.40
C ILE A 169 -2.91 31.46 8.21
N ILE A 170 -3.51 31.49 7.02
CA ILE A 170 -4.75 32.24 6.77
C ILE A 170 -5.94 31.33 7.11
N ASP A 171 -6.79 31.81 8.02
CA ASP A 171 -8.01 31.14 8.48
C ASP A 171 -9.20 31.48 7.55
N PHE A 172 -9.90 30.46 7.06
CA PHE A 172 -11.03 30.59 6.13
C PHE A 172 -12.40 30.33 6.78
N THR A 173 -12.52 30.39 8.11
CA THR A 173 -13.83 30.18 8.77
C THR A 173 -14.83 31.34 8.63
N ASN A 174 -14.57 32.37 7.81
CA ASN A 174 -15.51 33.46 7.57
C ASN A 174 -15.76 33.69 6.07
N LEU A 175 -16.48 32.77 5.43
CA LEU A 175 -17.24 33.03 4.21
C LEU A 175 -18.69 32.60 4.41
#